data_AF-A0A1Q9NBX4-F1
#
_entry.id   AF-A0A1Q9NBX4-F1
#
_cell.length_a   1.000
_cell.length_b   1.000
_cell.length_c   1.000
_cell.angle_alpha   90.00
_cell.angle_beta   90.00
_cell.angle_gamma   90.00
#
_symmetry.space_group_name_H-M   'P 1'
#
loop_
_entity.id
_entity.type
_entity.pdbx_description
1 polymer ?
#
loop_
_entity_poly.entity_id
_entity_poly.type
_entity_poly.pdbx_seq_one_letter_code
_entity_poly.pdbx_strand_id
1 'polypeptide(L)'
;MDQNDICSKCISVNGGCCVSVRFTIHGDEVAPFVGRYKSSSIPKGHIFKKMKDRNDQYLYSSKNDPCMFLGKDNKCSIYLERPVMCRMYPLLWKRDLKKNNSLFIDVSCPLIYLKPIKEIILWSKDHKNMNQMKKMGSLDFDGRNRNYINFTQLKKDDGALSLVED
;
A
#
# COMPACT_ATOMS: atom_id res chain seq x y z
N MET A 1 18.67 -0.35 -7.92
CA MET A 1 17.98 -0.02 -6.65
C MET A 1 17.91 -1.29 -5.82
N ASP A 2 18.81 -1.37 -4.85
CA ASP A 2 18.88 -2.33 -3.73
C ASP A 2 19.85 -1.62 -2.74
N GLN A 3 19.47 -1.29 -1.51
CA GLN A 3 19.31 -2.17 -0.35
C GLN A 3 18.15 -1.66 0.52
N ASN A 4 17.11 -2.46 0.74
CA ASN A 4 16.05 -2.29 1.73
C ASN A 4 15.02 -1.15 1.53
N ASP A 5 14.09 -1.40 0.60
CA ASP A 5 12.63 -1.28 0.77
C ASP A 5 12.02 -0.01 1.42
N ILE A 6 11.13 0.66 0.69
CA ILE A 6 10.28 1.82 1.08
C ILE A 6 9.24 1.45 2.16
N CYS A 7 9.62 0.70 3.17
CA CYS A 7 8.86 0.55 4.40
C CYS A 7 9.77 0.32 5.59
N SER A 8 11.03 -0.11 5.42
CA SER A 8 11.93 -0.44 6.53
C SER A 8 12.27 0.83 7.31
N LYS A 9 12.61 1.89 6.58
CA LYS A 9 12.84 3.24 7.10
C LYS A 9 11.56 3.87 7.68
N CYS A 10 10.39 3.62 7.11
CA CYS A 10 9.10 4.12 7.65
C CYS A 10 8.73 3.44 8.97
N ILE A 11 8.90 2.12 8.99
CA ILE A 11 8.71 1.24 10.14
C ILE A 11 9.59 1.71 11.31
N SER A 12 10.85 2.08 11.06
CA SER A 12 11.72 2.60 12.14
C SER A 12 11.34 3.99 12.68
N VAL A 13 10.47 4.75 12.00
CA VAL A 13 10.04 6.08 12.47
C VAL A 13 8.76 5.94 13.29
N ASN A 14 7.64 5.64 12.63
CA ASN A 14 6.33 5.56 13.29
C ASN A 14 5.46 4.40 12.80
N GLY A 15 5.90 3.64 11.79
CA GLY A 15 5.10 2.56 11.21
C GLY A 15 3.72 2.99 10.74
N GLY A 16 3.53 4.26 10.34
CA GLY A 16 2.21 4.89 10.16
C GLY A 16 1.27 4.13 9.22
N CYS A 17 1.81 3.49 8.18
CA CYS A 17 1.04 2.66 7.25
C CYS A 17 0.59 1.30 7.82
N CYS A 18 1.07 0.94 9.01
CA CYS A 18 0.73 -0.27 9.73
C CYS A 18 -0.30 -0.01 10.84
N VAL A 19 -0.79 1.22 11.01
CA VAL A 19 -1.89 1.55 11.92
C VAL A 19 -3.15 1.81 11.12
N SER A 20 -4.29 1.36 11.63
CA SER A 20 -5.61 1.58 11.01
C SER A 20 -5.70 1.10 9.55
N VAL A 21 -5.01 0.00 9.24
CA VAL A 21 -4.86 -0.46 7.87
C VAL A 21 -6.15 -1.09 7.37
N ARG A 22 -6.44 -0.88 6.09
CA ARG A 22 -7.52 -1.57 5.37
C ARG A 22 -7.06 -1.80 3.94
N PHE A 23 -6.86 -3.06 3.55
CA PHE A 23 -6.42 -3.39 2.21
C PHE A 23 -6.86 -4.76 1.73
N THR A 24 -6.72 -4.97 0.42
CA THR A 24 -7.03 -6.22 -0.25
C THR A 24 -5.73 -6.98 -0.55
N ILE A 25 -5.74 -8.29 -0.31
CA ILE A 25 -4.61 -9.20 -0.49
C ILE A 25 -4.99 -10.22 -1.56
N HIS A 26 -4.11 -10.46 -2.52
CA HIS A 26 -4.30 -11.53 -3.50
C HIS A 26 -3.97 -12.89 -2.88
N GLY A 27 -4.62 -13.96 -3.32
CA GLY A 27 -4.50 -15.29 -2.70
C GLY A 27 -3.09 -15.88 -2.74
N ASP A 28 -2.28 -15.53 -3.75
CA ASP A 28 -0.86 -15.91 -3.82
C ASP A 28 0.01 -15.24 -2.73
N GLU A 29 -0.47 -14.19 -2.06
CA GLU A 29 0.23 -13.46 -0.99
C GLU A 29 -0.41 -13.66 0.41
N VAL A 30 -1.44 -14.49 0.50
CA VAL A 30 -2.28 -14.59 1.71
C VAL A 30 -1.68 -15.45 2.81
N ALA A 31 -0.65 -16.24 2.49
CA ALA A 31 -0.09 -17.27 3.38
C ALA A 31 0.24 -16.75 4.81
N PRO A 32 0.90 -15.58 4.98
CA PRO A 32 1.21 -15.08 6.32
C PRO A 32 -0.04 -14.76 7.16
N PHE A 33 -1.15 -14.37 6.52
CA PHE A 33 -2.41 -14.03 7.18
C PHE A 33 -3.24 -15.27 7.52
N VAL A 34 -3.26 -16.25 6.61
CA VAL A 34 -4.02 -17.49 6.79
C VAL A 34 -3.53 -18.29 7.99
N GLY A 35 -2.21 -18.31 8.25
CA GLY A 35 -1.65 -18.98 9.43
C GLY A 35 -2.26 -18.45 10.74
N ARG A 36 -2.36 -17.12 10.87
CA ARG A 36 -2.99 -16.48 12.04
C ARG A 36 -4.51 -16.67 12.08
N TYR A 37 -5.15 -16.66 10.91
CA TYR A 37 -6.59 -16.90 10.82
C TYR A 37 -6.98 -18.31 11.26
N LYS A 38 -6.30 -19.34 10.74
CA LYS A 38 -6.56 -20.75 11.08
C LYS A 38 -6.30 -21.07 12.55
N SER A 39 -5.30 -20.42 13.15
CA SER A 39 -4.98 -20.56 14.58
C SER A 39 -5.82 -19.65 15.48
N SER A 40 -6.85 -18.98 14.95
CA SER A 40 -7.67 -18.00 15.70
C SER A 40 -6.86 -16.91 16.42
N SER A 41 -5.65 -16.62 15.91
CA SER A 41 -4.70 -15.64 16.45
C SER A 41 -4.87 -14.25 15.83
N ILE A 42 -5.98 -14.02 15.13
CA ILE A 42 -6.37 -12.70 14.65
C ILE A 42 -6.82 -11.88 15.87
N PRO A 43 -6.21 -10.71 16.14
CA PRO A 43 -6.58 -9.90 17.29
C PRO A 43 -8.05 -9.48 17.23
N LYS A 44 -8.68 -9.37 18.41
CA LYS A 44 -10.05 -8.87 18.54
C LYS A 44 -10.15 -7.48 17.89
N GLY A 45 -11.17 -7.26 17.08
CA GLY A 45 -11.36 -5.99 16.35
C GLY A 45 -10.84 -6.02 14.92
N HIS A 46 -9.88 -6.89 14.62
CA HIS A 46 -9.39 -7.07 13.25
C HIS A 46 -10.39 -7.87 12.42
N ILE A 47 -10.35 -7.65 11.11
CA ILE A 47 -11.17 -8.35 10.14
C ILE A 47 -10.21 -8.98 9.13
N PHE A 48 -10.36 -10.28 8.91
CA PHE A 48 -9.74 -10.98 7.80
C PHE A 48 -10.78 -11.90 7.15
N LYS A 49 -11.11 -11.68 5.88
CA LYS A 49 -12.15 -12.45 5.18
C LYS A 49 -11.90 -12.59 3.70
N LYS A 50 -12.25 -13.74 3.12
CA LYS A 50 -12.29 -13.92 1.66
C LYS A 50 -13.43 -13.08 1.06
N MET A 51 -13.15 -12.37 -0.04
CA MET A 51 -14.15 -11.57 -0.73
C MET A 51 -15.01 -12.47 -1.62
N LYS A 52 -16.34 -12.32 -1.55
CA LYS A 52 -17.29 -13.17 -2.32
C LYS A 52 -17.28 -12.83 -3.81
N ASP A 53 -17.25 -11.54 -4.14
CA ASP A 53 -17.41 -11.05 -5.52
C ASP A 53 -16.08 -10.92 -6.27
N ARG A 54 -14.98 -11.44 -5.71
CA ARG A 54 -13.65 -11.32 -6.29
C ARG A 54 -12.89 -12.64 -6.16
N ASN A 55 -12.57 -13.22 -7.31
CA ASN A 55 -11.76 -14.43 -7.37
C ASN A 55 -10.42 -14.17 -6.67
N ASP A 56 -10.16 -15.03 -5.69
CA ASP A 56 -8.90 -15.13 -4.96
C ASP A 56 -8.40 -13.84 -4.31
N GLN A 57 -9.31 -13.05 -3.72
CA GLN A 57 -8.95 -11.85 -2.95
C GLN A 57 -9.49 -11.92 -1.51
N TYR A 58 -8.71 -11.36 -0.59
CA TYR A 58 -9.02 -11.30 0.83
C TYR A 58 -9.00 -9.84 1.30
N LEU A 59 -9.94 -9.45 2.15
CA LEU A 59 -9.92 -8.18 2.85
C LEU A 59 -9.22 -8.37 4.20
N TYR A 60 -8.26 -7.52 4.50
CA TYR A 60 -7.72 -7.33 5.84
C TYR A 60 -7.98 -5.91 6.34
N SER A 61 -8.37 -5.77 7.60
CA SER A 61 -8.56 -4.48 8.27
C SER A 61 -8.18 -4.57 9.74
N SER A 62 -7.30 -3.67 10.23
CA SER A 62 -7.03 -3.50 11.67
C SER A 62 -7.90 -2.43 12.32
N LYS A 63 -8.78 -1.77 11.55
CA LYS A 63 -9.69 -0.71 12.02
C LYS A 63 -8.93 0.50 12.55
N ASN A 64 -8.77 0.61 13.88
CA ASN A 64 -8.03 1.68 14.55
C ASN A 64 -6.79 1.14 15.28
N ASP A 65 -6.57 -0.17 15.22
CA ASP A 65 -5.46 -0.83 15.90
C ASP A 65 -4.23 -0.95 14.99
N PRO A 66 -3.04 -1.16 15.56
CA PRO A 66 -1.88 -1.62 14.81
C PRO A 66 -2.16 -2.92 14.06
N CYS A 67 -1.51 -3.10 12.92
CA CYS A 67 -1.55 -4.35 12.16
C CYS A 67 -1.06 -5.50 13.05
N MET A 68 -1.65 -6.69 12.92
CA MET A 68 -1.32 -7.86 13.75
C MET A 68 0.11 -8.37 13.61
N PHE A 69 0.84 -7.87 12.61
CA PHE A 69 2.26 -8.16 12.40
C PHE A 69 3.19 -7.05 12.87
N LEU A 70 2.66 -5.91 13.34
CA LEU A 70 3.47 -4.83 13.89
C LEU A 70 3.80 -5.15 15.35
N GLY A 71 5.09 -5.36 15.63
CA GLY A 71 5.62 -5.57 16.97
C GLY A 71 5.67 -4.28 17.79
N LYS A 72 5.87 -4.42 19.10
CA LYS A 72 6.07 -3.27 20.02
C LYS A 72 7.35 -2.47 19.73
N ASP A 73 8.29 -3.08 19.03
CA ASP A 73 9.53 -2.48 18.54
C ASP A 73 9.35 -1.77 17.19
N ASN A 74 8.11 -1.54 16.78
CA ASN A 74 7.69 -1.03 15.48
C ASN A 74 8.13 -1.89 14.29
N LYS A 75 8.60 -3.13 14.47
CA LYS A 75 9.01 -3.99 13.34
C LYS A 75 7.88 -4.87 12.84
N CYS A 76 7.83 -5.08 11.52
CA CYS A 76 6.86 -5.99 10.92
C CYS A 76 7.40 -7.43 10.95
N SER A 77 6.70 -8.35 11.61
CA SER A 77 7.13 -9.76 11.73
C SER A 77 7.12 -10.53 10.41
N ILE A 78 6.45 -10.00 9.38
CA ILE A 78 6.39 -10.58 8.03
C ILE A 78 7.05 -9.67 6.99
N TYR A 79 8.03 -8.85 7.40
CA TYR A 79 8.53 -7.75 6.58
C TYR A 79 8.90 -8.15 5.13
N LEU A 80 9.59 -9.28 4.95
CA LEU A 80 10.00 -9.78 3.64
C LEU A 80 8.85 -10.42 2.85
N GLU A 81 7.82 -10.88 3.55
CA GLU A 81 6.63 -11.55 2.99
C GLU A 81 5.41 -10.62 2.92
N ARG A 82 5.59 -9.33 3.20
CA ARG A 82 4.51 -8.32 3.17
C ARG A 82 3.83 -8.37 1.82
N PRO A 83 2.49 -8.31 1.74
CA PRO A 83 1.79 -8.31 0.45
C PRO A 83 2.14 -7.08 -0.39
N VAL A 84 1.91 -7.12 -1.71
CA VAL A 84 2.21 -6.01 -2.64
C VAL A 84 1.72 -4.68 -2.07
N MET A 85 0.48 -4.62 -1.58
CA MET A 85 -0.10 -3.40 -1.02
C MET A 85 0.77 -2.74 0.07
N CYS A 86 1.37 -3.55 0.94
CA CYS A 86 2.25 -3.06 2.00
C CYS A 86 3.65 -2.71 1.48
N ARG A 87 4.15 -3.43 0.46
CA ARG A 87 5.45 -3.14 -0.17
C ARG A 87 5.41 -1.84 -0.99
N MET A 88 4.25 -1.54 -1.56
CA MET A 88 4.06 -0.43 -2.49
C MET A 88 3.62 0.88 -1.83
N TYR A 89 3.20 0.86 -0.56
CA TYR A 89 2.84 2.07 0.16
C TYR A 89 3.99 3.09 0.16
N PRO A 90 3.75 4.39 -0.12
CA PRO A 90 2.47 5.10 -0.11
C PRO A 90 1.69 5.11 -1.43
N LEU A 91 2.09 4.32 -2.42
CA LEU A 91 1.34 4.21 -3.68
C LEU A 91 0.14 3.27 -3.51
N LEU A 92 -1.04 3.81 -3.79
CA LEU A 92 -2.34 3.19 -3.58
C LEU A 92 -3.08 3.02 -4.90
N TRP A 93 -3.58 1.81 -5.15
CA TRP A 93 -4.34 1.50 -6.35
C TRP A 93 -5.84 1.61 -6.07
N LYS A 94 -6.52 2.45 -6.85
CA LYS A 94 -7.98 2.52 -6.87
C LYS A 94 -8.47 2.01 -8.21
N ARG A 95 -9.14 0.86 -8.17
CA ARG A 95 -9.91 0.35 -9.31
C ARG A 95 -11.21 1.13 -9.40
N ASP A 96 -11.35 1.96 -10.42
CA ASP A 96 -12.63 2.55 -10.79
C ASP A 96 -13.31 1.60 -11.77
N LEU A 97 -14.58 1.27 -11.53
CA LEU A 97 -15.35 0.37 -12.41
C LEU A 97 -15.80 1.08 -13.70
N LYS A 98 -15.76 2.42 -13.73
CA LYS A 98 -16.24 3.25 -14.85
C LYS A 98 -15.13 4.04 -15.56
N LYS A 99 -13.95 4.20 -14.95
CA LYS A 99 -12.81 4.94 -15.50
C LYS A 99 -11.54 4.08 -15.47
N ASN A 100 -10.56 4.45 -16.29
CA ASN A 100 -9.21 3.88 -16.22
C ASN A 100 -8.72 3.85 -14.77
N ASN A 101 -8.11 2.74 -14.37
CA ASN A 101 -7.56 2.56 -13.04
C ASN A 101 -6.64 3.73 -12.66
N SER A 102 -6.76 4.20 -11.43
CA SER A 102 -6.04 5.39 -10.95
C SER A 102 -5.12 5.05 -9.80
N LEU A 103 -3.89 5.53 -9.89
CA LEU A 103 -2.89 5.44 -8.84
C LEU A 103 -2.96 6.71 -8.01
N PHE A 104 -2.84 6.56 -6.70
CA PHE A 104 -2.83 7.65 -5.74
C PHE A 104 -1.59 7.58 -4.87
N ILE A 105 -1.13 8.72 -4.37
CA ILE A 105 -0.14 8.82 -3.32
C ILE A 105 -0.83 9.23 -2.03
N ASP A 106 -0.59 8.52 -0.94
CA ASP A 106 -0.95 8.96 0.40
C ASP A 106 0.11 9.91 0.97
N VAL A 107 -0.21 11.21 1.02
CA VAL A 107 0.71 12.25 1.52
C VAL A 107 0.78 12.34 3.04
N SER A 108 -0.08 11.60 3.75
CA SER A 108 0.07 11.46 5.20
C SER A 108 1.25 10.54 5.57
N CYS A 109 1.80 9.81 4.59
CA CYS A 109 2.96 8.97 4.81
C CYS A 109 4.23 9.80 5.04
N PRO A 110 4.95 9.60 6.17
CA PRO A 110 6.21 10.29 6.42
C PRO A 110 7.28 10.06 5.35
N LEU A 111 7.19 8.95 4.60
CA LEU A 111 8.13 8.66 3.50
C LEU A 111 8.06 9.69 2.39
N ILE A 112 6.93 10.37 2.19
CA ILE A 112 6.80 11.43 1.18
C ILE A 112 7.74 12.60 1.45
N TYR A 113 8.06 12.85 2.72
CA TYR A 113 9.04 13.88 3.10
C TYR A 113 10.48 13.39 3.04
N LEU A 114 10.69 12.07 3.17
CA LEU A 114 12.03 11.47 3.14
C LEU A 114 12.50 11.10 1.74
N LYS A 115 11.59 11.03 0.76
CA LYS A 115 11.86 10.65 -0.62
C LYS A 115 11.19 11.62 -1.59
N PRO A 116 11.95 12.29 -2.48
CA PRO A 116 11.38 13.16 -3.49
C PRO A 116 10.28 12.47 -4.30
N ILE A 117 9.19 13.17 -4.59
CA ILE A 117 8.08 12.65 -5.40
C ILE A 117 8.58 12.16 -6.77
N LYS A 118 9.61 12.80 -7.34
CA LYS A 118 10.28 12.37 -8.59
C LYS A 118 10.82 10.93 -8.50
N GLU A 119 11.40 10.52 -7.38
CA GLU A 119 11.87 9.13 -7.18
C GLU A 119 10.69 8.15 -7.17
N ILE A 120 9.58 8.52 -6.54
CA ILE A 120 8.35 7.72 -6.51
C ILE A 120 7.74 7.60 -7.92
N ILE A 121 7.79 8.68 -8.71
CA ILE A 121 7.40 8.69 -10.13
C ILE A 121 8.24 7.71 -10.94
N LEU A 122 9.58 7.82 -10.86
CA LEU A 122 10.48 6.94 -11.59
C LEU A 122 10.29 5.47 -11.19
N TRP A 123 10.17 5.19 -9.89
CA TRP A 123 9.91 3.84 -9.39
C TRP A 123 8.61 3.24 -9.93
N SER A 124 7.54 4.05 -10.04
CA SER A 124 6.26 3.61 -10.60
C SER A 124 6.29 3.35 -12.12
N LYS A 125 7.30 3.86 -12.84
CA LYS A 125 7.48 3.66 -14.29
C LYS A 125 8.24 2.37 -14.59
N ASP A 126 8.90 1.76 -13.60
CA ASP A 126 9.59 0.48 -13.76
C ASP A 126 8.62 -0.68 -14.07
N HIS A 127 8.92 -1.47 -15.10
CA HIS A 127 8.06 -2.56 -15.57
C HIS A 127 7.78 -3.64 -14.52
N LYS A 128 8.74 -3.96 -13.64
CA LYS A 128 8.55 -4.96 -12.58
C LYS A 128 7.54 -4.44 -11.57
N ASN A 129 7.65 -3.18 -11.18
CA ASN A 129 6.72 -2.53 -10.26
C ASN A 129 5.33 -2.38 -10.87
N MET A 130 5.24 -2.04 -12.16
CA MET A 130 3.96 -2.00 -12.88
C MET A 130 3.24 -3.35 -12.86
N ASN A 131 3.97 -4.45 -13.01
CA ASN A 131 3.37 -5.78 -12.94
C ASN A 131 2.91 -6.14 -11.51
N GLN A 132 3.66 -5.71 -10.48
CA GLN A 132 3.18 -5.84 -9.09
C GLN A 132 1.93 -4.99 -8.85
N MET A 133 1.86 -3.75 -9.37
CA MET A 133 0.68 -2.88 -9.24
C MET A 133 -0.59 -3.52 -9.82
N LYS A 134 -0.48 -4.33 -10.87
CA LYS A 134 -1.64 -5.07 -11.40
C LYS A 134 -2.20 -6.10 -10.42
N LYS A 135 -1.36 -6.59 -9.50
CA LYS A 135 -1.76 -7.49 -8.41
C LYS A 135 -2.28 -6.75 -7.18
N MET A 136 -2.08 -5.43 -7.10
CA MET A 136 -2.67 -4.64 -6.02
C MET A 136 -4.19 -4.75 -6.08
N GLY A 137 -4.77 -5.30 -5.01
CA GLY A 137 -6.20 -5.22 -4.84
C GLY A 137 -6.64 -3.76 -4.69
N SER A 138 -7.88 -3.45 -5.08
CA SER A 138 -8.37 -2.08 -4.92
C SER A 138 -8.53 -1.74 -3.44
N LEU A 139 -8.09 -0.54 -3.06
CA LEU A 139 -8.49 0.07 -1.81
C LEU A 139 -9.81 0.81 -1.96
N ASP A 140 -10.61 0.77 -0.90
CA ASP A 140 -11.80 1.59 -0.76
C ASP A 140 -11.45 2.79 0.11
N PHE A 141 -11.08 3.90 -0.54
CA PHE A 141 -10.76 5.18 0.09
C PHE A 141 -11.40 6.33 -0.69
N ASP A 142 -11.74 7.42 0.00
CA ASP A 142 -12.21 8.65 -0.66
C ASP A 142 -11.02 9.38 -1.26
N GLY A 143 -10.85 9.26 -2.58
CA GLY A 143 -9.78 9.93 -3.33
C GLY A 143 -9.94 11.46 -3.40
N ARG A 144 -11.02 12.03 -2.85
CA ARG A 144 -11.19 13.48 -2.66
C ARG A 144 -10.64 13.97 -1.32
N ASN A 145 -10.25 13.05 -0.43
CA ASN A 145 -9.56 13.41 0.80
C ASN A 145 -8.23 14.06 0.45
N ARG A 146 -7.91 15.19 1.11
CA ARG A 146 -6.69 15.98 0.91
C ARG A 146 -5.40 15.19 1.21
N ASN A 147 -5.53 14.05 1.88
CA ASN A 147 -4.43 13.14 2.13
C ASN A 147 -4.03 12.29 0.91
N TYR A 148 -4.79 12.33 -0.20
CA TYR A 148 -4.47 11.58 -1.41
C TYR A 148 -4.25 12.51 -2.61
N ILE A 149 -3.12 12.32 -3.29
CA ILE A 149 -2.88 12.97 -4.59
C ILE A 149 -3.13 11.95 -5.70
N ASN A 150 -3.93 12.32 -6.70
CA ASN A 150 -4.10 11.50 -7.90
C ASN A 150 -2.81 11.53 -8.72
N PHE A 151 -2.06 10.44 -8.64
CA PHE A 151 -0.77 10.31 -9.28
C PHE A 151 -0.88 10.10 -10.79
N THR A 152 -1.97 9.50 -11.26
CA THR A 152 -2.25 9.40 -12.70
C THR A 152 -2.43 10.80 -13.30
N GLN A 153 -3.02 11.74 -12.55
CA GLN A 153 -3.11 13.14 -12.97
C GLN A 153 -1.74 13.82 -12.95
N LEU A 154 -0.99 13.68 -11.85
CA LEU A 154 0.40 14.20 -11.78
C LEU A 154 1.29 13.70 -12.92
N LYS A 155 1.14 12.44 -13.36
CA LYS A 155 1.89 11.88 -14.50
C LYS A 155 1.55 12.55 -15.83
N LYS A 156 0.31 13.00 -16.02
CA LYS A 156 -0.08 13.77 -17.21
C LYS A 156 0.52 15.17 -17.16
N ASP A 157 0.63 15.71 -15.95
CA ASP A 157 1.22 17.01 -15.67
C ASP A 157 2.77 16.96 -15.58
N ASP A 158 3.39 15.77 -15.58
CA ASP A 158 4.86 15.55 -15.59
C ASP A 158 5.52 16.17 -16.84
N GLY A 159 4.79 16.20 -17.96
CA GLY A 159 5.21 16.95 -19.16
C GLY A 159 5.20 18.47 -18.97
N ALA A 160 4.50 18.98 -17.95
CA ALA A 160 4.55 20.39 -17.53
C ALA A 160 5.59 20.61 -16.41
N LEU A 161 5.87 19.61 -15.56
CA LEU A 161 6.91 19.69 -14.52
C LEU A 161 8.34 19.69 -15.09
N SER A 162 8.57 19.08 -16.26
CA SER A 162 9.84 19.24 -16.99
C SER A 162 10.10 20.66 -17.50
N LEU A 163 9.11 21.57 -17.40
CA LEU A 163 9.25 23.00 -17.71
C LEU A 163 9.54 23.86 -16.46
N VAL A 164 9.63 23.24 -15.28
CA VAL A 164 9.90 23.91 -13.99
C VAL A 164 11.28 23.52 -13.43
N GLU A 165 12.10 22.83 -14.24
CA GLU A 165 13.54 22.75 -13.99
C GLU A 165 14.18 24.05 -14.50
N ASP A 166 14.22 25.06 -13.63
CA ASP A 166 15.20 26.16 -13.68
C ASP A 166 16.40 25.81 -12.77
#